data_AF-A0A9D7DCX0-F1
#
_entry.id   AF-A0A9D7DCX0-F1
#
_cell.length_a   1.000
_cell.length_b   1.000
_cell.length_c   1.000
_cell.angle_alpha   90.00
_cell.angle_beta   90.00
_cell.angle_gamma   90.00
#
_symmetry.space_group_name_H-M   'P 1'
#
loop_
_entity.id
_entity.type
_entity.pdbx_description
1 polymer ?
#
loop_
_entity_poly.entity_id
_entity_poly.type
_entity_poly.pdbx_seq_one_letter_code
_entity_poly.pdbx_strand_id
1 'polypeptide(L)'
;MKTILALPLLFLAALTQGQTGIRITDPAQMLAVPNLGNDAAKAGMQAAGLTADVIANADRLSTPANWPKGLRTDSARAANKTALRNYNAFLLFEYPTDEGALTVVTVPATANYHMPEDLRSTEDFILVLRAGGTELVEPTATRTPASKGPSWKNMRPAKIIKPDDVFATYHLADDAEALAALEKEGMSKAEIEAVIFRSQERNWPDGIDSFNERYPRLEGFKKYKAYQAISWADKVLLVIPVEANKKAPTGLRPYLDIYMVFAATAVEVKSKK
;
A
#
# COMPACT_ATOMS: atom_id res chain seq x y z
N MET A 1 -19.35 60.61 26.08
CA MET A 1 -18.06 59.89 26.01
C MET A 1 -18.37 58.42 25.76
N LYS A 2 -18.11 57.91 24.55
CA LYS A 2 -18.32 56.51 24.17
C LYS A 2 -16.95 55.89 23.92
N THR A 3 -16.58 54.93 24.75
CA THR A 3 -15.36 54.12 24.61
C THR A 3 -15.73 52.89 23.77
N ILE A 4 -15.21 52.81 22.54
CA ILE A 4 -15.29 51.61 21.71
C ILE A 4 -13.94 50.91 21.83
N LEU A 5 -13.91 49.80 22.56
CA LEU A 5 -12.79 48.88 22.63
C LEU A 5 -12.77 48.06 21.33
N ALA A 6 -11.79 48.28 20.47
CA ALA A 6 -11.53 47.42 19.33
C ALA A 6 -10.64 46.26 19.78
N LEU A 7 -11.23 45.08 19.90
CA LEU A 7 -10.55 43.81 20.14
C LEU A 7 -10.00 43.30 18.79
N PRO A 8 -8.68 43.10 18.60
CA PRO A 8 -8.19 42.46 17.40
C PRO A 8 -8.48 40.95 17.51
N LEU A 9 -9.40 40.46 16.67
CA LEU A 9 -9.55 39.04 16.37
C LEU A 9 -8.25 38.57 15.70
N LEU A 10 -7.37 37.94 16.48
CA LEU A 10 -6.32 37.08 15.95
C LEU A 10 -6.99 35.81 15.40
N PHE A 11 -7.31 35.84 14.12
CA PHE A 11 -7.55 34.62 13.35
C PHE A 11 -6.23 33.83 13.30
N LEU A 12 -6.09 32.87 14.21
CA LEU A 12 -5.10 31.82 14.07
C LEU A 12 -5.60 30.92 12.93
N ALA A 13 -5.08 31.14 11.73
CA ALA A 13 -5.19 30.19 10.65
C ALA A 13 -4.45 28.92 11.09
N ALA A 14 -5.21 27.91 11.54
CA ALA A 14 -4.69 26.56 11.69
C ALA A 14 -4.32 26.08 10.28
N LEU A 15 -3.04 26.24 9.94
CA LEU A 15 -2.43 25.59 8.79
C LEU A 15 -2.63 24.09 8.99
N THR A 16 -3.53 23.50 8.20
CA THR A 16 -3.50 22.07 7.90
C THR A 16 -2.17 21.81 7.19
N GLN A 17 -1.10 21.61 7.95
CA GLN A 17 0.18 21.18 7.40
C GLN A 17 -0.04 19.77 6.82
N GLY A 18 -0.11 19.69 5.50
CA GLY A 18 0.02 18.40 4.82
C GLY A 18 1.36 17.79 5.23
N GLN A 19 1.35 16.53 5.69
CA GLN A 19 2.58 15.83 6.06
C GLN A 19 3.53 15.77 4.85
N THR A 20 4.75 16.25 5.03
CA THR A 20 5.76 16.28 3.95
C THR A 20 6.15 14.86 3.56
N GLY A 21 5.89 14.48 2.31
CA GLY A 21 6.27 13.17 1.78
C GLY A 21 7.79 13.03 1.68
N ILE A 22 8.30 11.86 2.04
CA ILE A 22 9.73 11.52 1.96
C ILE A 22 9.91 10.26 1.12
N ARG A 23 10.94 10.28 0.26
CA ARG A 23 11.45 9.09 -0.42
C ARG A 23 12.74 8.65 0.25
N ILE A 24 12.82 7.38 0.62
CA ILE A 24 14.04 6.77 1.14
C ILE A 24 14.92 6.38 -0.05
N THR A 25 16.10 6.96 -0.17
CA THR A 25 16.98 6.80 -1.34
C THR A 25 18.21 5.95 -1.06
N ASP A 26 18.70 5.97 0.17
CA ASP A 26 19.86 5.17 0.56
C ASP A 26 19.67 4.45 1.90
N PRO A 27 19.38 3.13 1.90
CA PRO A 27 19.23 2.36 3.13
C PRO A 27 20.50 2.30 4.00
N ALA A 28 21.68 2.56 3.42
CA ALA A 28 22.93 2.59 4.18
C ALA A 28 22.97 3.72 5.21
N GLN A 29 22.16 4.78 5.00
CA GLN A 29 22.03 5.90 5.94
C GLN A 29 21.02 5.64 7.06
N MET A 30 20.33 4.50 7.06
CA MET A 30 19.36 4.16 8.10
C MET A 30 20.07 3.73 9.38
N LEU A 31 19.70 4.37 10.49
CA LEU A 31 20.12 3.97 11.82
C LEU A 31 19.26 2.82 12.31
N ALA A 32 19.86 1.65 12.51
CA ALA A 32 19.16 0.48 13.04
C ALA A 32 18.71 0.69 14.48
N VAL A 33 19.50 1.38 15.30
CA VAL A 33 19.21 1.58 16.73
C VAL A 33 19.37 3.06 17.07
N PRO A 34 18.44 3.92 16.64
CA PRO A 34 18.48 5.32 17.00
C PRO A 34 18.13 5.51 18.48
N ASN A 35 18.70 6.54 19.10
CA ASN A 35 18.31 6.97 20.45
C ASN A 35 17.36 8.17 20.34
N LEU A 36 16.05 7.92 20.25
CA LEU A 36 15.03 8.98 20.19
C LEU A 36 14.60 9.45 21.59
N GLY A 37 15.03 8.77 22.65
CA GLY A 37 14.83 9.17 24.04
C GLY A 37 15.71 10.34 24.51
N ASN A 38 16.67 10.80 23.70
CA ASN A 38 17.56 11.92 24.04
C ASN A 38 16.81 13.28 24.01
N ASP A 39 17.40 14.30 24.65
CA ASP A 39 16.76 15.61 24.80
C ASP A 39 16.55 16.34 23.48
N ALA A 40 17.49 16.24 22.52
CA ALA A 40 17.37 16.87 21.21
C ALA A 40 16.24 16.25 20.38
N ALA A 41 16.11 14.92 20.39
CA ALA A 41 15.03 14.21 19.71
C ALA A 41 13.66 14.52 20.35
N LYS A 42 13.57 14.53 21.69
CA LYS A 42 12.35 14.92 22.41
C LYS A 42 11.93 16.37 22.10
N ALA A 43 12.89 17.30 22.09
CA ALA A 43 12.63 18.69 21.71
C ALA A 43 12.13 18.80 20.26
N GLY A 44 12.75 18.05 19.34
CA GLY A 44 12.30 17.97 17.94
C GLY A 44 10.86 17.44 17.80
N MET A 45 10.52 16.37 18.51
CA MET A 45 9.15 15.82 18.53
C MET A 45 8.11 16.81 19.08
N GLN A 46 8.46 17.52 20.15
CA GLN A 46 7.57 18.53 20.75
C GLN A 46 7.39 19.73 19.81
N ALA A 47 8.46 20.21 19.17
CA ALA A 47 8.41 21.29 18.20
C ALA A 47 7.58 20.94 16.97
N ALA A 48 7.60 19.66 16.55
CA ALA A 48 6.75 19.14 15.48
C ALA A 48 5.29 18.89 15.90
N GLY A 49 4.93 19.15 17.17
CA GLY A 49 3.56 19.00 17.65
C GLY A 49 3.09 17.54 17.77
N LEU A 50 4.02 16.58 17.91
CA LEU A 50 3.65 15.17 18.06
C LEU A 50 2.94 14.94 19.40
N THR A 51 1.97 14.01 19.40
CA THR A 51 1.22 13.67 20.61
C THR A 51 2.11 12.95 21.63
N ALA A 52 1.72 13.04 22.91
CA ALA A 52 2.44 12.34 23.99
C ALA A 52 2.58 10.83 23.73
N ASP A 53 1.56 10.21 23.12
CA ASP A 53 1.58 8.79 22.77
C ASP A 53 2.64 8.46 21.71
N VAL A 54 2.78 9.29 20.67
CA VAL A 54 3.80 9.10 19.63
C VAL A 54 5.19 9.28 20.23
N ILE A 55 5.38 10.30 21.08
CA ILE A 55 6.66 10.55 21.77
C ILE A 55 7.04 9.35 22.66
N ALA A 56 6.09 8.84 23.46
CA ALA A 56 6.34 7.71 24.36
C ALA A 56 6.65 6.40 23.62
N ASN A 57 6.17 6.25 22.38
CA ASN A 57 6.38 5.05 21.57
C ASN A 57 7.49 5.19 20.51
N ALA A 58 8.10 6.37 20.35
CA ALA A 58 9.03 6.64 19.25
C ALA A 58 10.22 5.66 19.24
N ASP A 59 10.87 5.45 20.38
CA ASP A 59 11.97 4.48 20.50
C ASP A 59 11.52 3.07 20.12
N ARG A 60 10.39 2.61 20.68
CA ARG A 60 9.81 1.28 20.38
C ARG A 60 9.61 1.12 18.88
N LEU A 61 8.90 2.05 18.25
CA LEU A 61 8.55 2.02 16.83
C LEU A 61 9.76 2.16 15.89
N SER A 62 10.89 2.67 16.40
CA SER A 62 12.13 2.84 15.64
C SER A 62 13.09 1.65 15.72
N THR A 63 12.78 0.63 16.53
CA THR A 63 13.67 -0.54 16.69
C THR A 63 13.50 -1.59 15.58
N PRO A 64 14.58 -2.32 15.19
CA PRO A 64 14.52 -3.31 14.11
C PRO A 64 13.59 -4.48 14.40
N ALA A 65 13.32 -4.77 15.68
CA ALA A 65 12.36 -5.79 16.08
C ALA A 65 10.94 -5.50 15.57
N ASN A 66 10.59 -4.21 15.49
CA ASN A 66 9.28 -3.74 15.02
C ASN A 66 9.28 -3.37 13.53
N TRP A 67 10.42 -3.47 12.86
CA TRP A 67 10.48 -3.33 11.41
C TRP A 67 10.01 -4.60 10.69
N PRO A 68 9.54 -4.47 9.44
CA PRO A 68 9.34 -5.60 8.54
C PRO A 68 10.60 -6.47 8.42
N LYS A 69 10.43 -7.79 8.21
CA LYS A 69 11.54 -8.76 8.13
C LYS A 69 12.64 -8.33 7.16
N GLY A 70 12.25 -7.79 6.02
CA GLY A 70 13.11 -7.32 4.93
C GLY A 70 13.93 -6.07 5.25
N LEU A 71 13.76 -5.46 6.43
CA LEU A 71 14.55 -4.29 6.87
C LEU A 71 15.39 -4.54 8.13
N ARG A 72 15.20 -5.67 8.83
CA ARG A 72 15.76 -5.89 10.18
C ARG A 72 17.28 -5.98 10.21
N THR A 73 17.90 -6.44 9.13
CA THR A 73 19.35 -6.60 9.01
C THR A 73 19.90 -5.72 7.89
N ASP A 74 21.17 -5.39 7.97
CA ASP A 74 21.86 -4.58 6.96
C ASP A 74 21.81 -5.26 5.58
N SER A 75 21.98 -6.58 5.54
CA SER A 75 21.85 -7.39 4.33
C SER A 75 20.44 -7.32 3.72
N ALA A 76 19.40 -7.36 4.56
CA ALA A 76 18.02 -7.26 4.10
C ALA A 76 17.71 -5.86 3.56
N ARG A 77 18.20 -4.80 4.22
CA ARG A 77 18.05 -3.42 3.72
C ARG A 77 18.77 -3.20 2.40
N ALA A 78 19.99 -3.75 2.27
CA ALA A 78 20.75 -3.68 1.03
C ALA A 78 20.04 -4.42 -0.12
N ALA A 79 19.56 -5.64 0.13
CA ALA A 79 18.83 -6.44 -0.85
C ALA A 79 17.53 -5.75 -1.31
N ASN A 80 16.87 -5.01 -0.43
CA ASN A 80 15.61 -4.34 -0.71
C ASN A 80 15.77 -2.88 -1.17
N LYS A 81 16.99 -2.37 -1.39
CA LYS A 81 17.28 -0.94 -1.66
C LYS A 81 16.31 -0.29 -2.67
N THR A 82 16.05 -0.96 -3.78
CA THR A 82 15.14 -0.45 -4.81
C THR A 82 13.70 -0.37 -4.33
N ALA A 83 13.25 -1.36 -3.56
CA ALA A 83 11.88 -1.43 -3.04
C ALA A 83 11.62 -0.38 -1.96
N LEU A 84 12.62 0.02 -1.15
CA LEU A 84 12.46 1.06 -0.12
C LEU A 84 11.99 2.41 -0.70
N ARG A 85 12.36 2.72 -1.95
CA ARG A 85 11.92 3.96 -2.63
C ARG A 85 10.41 4.01 -2.85
N ASN A 86 9.72 2.87 -2.77
CA ASN A 86 8.29 2.73 -3.02
C ASN A 86 7.44 2.87 -1.74
N TYR A 87 8.05 3.02 -0.57
CA TYR A 87 7.28 3.35 0.64
C TYR A 87 6.63 4.73 0.50
N ASN A 88 5.39 4.81 0.97
CA ASN A 88 4.75 6.07 1.34
C ASN A 88 5.23 6.41 2.77
N ALA A 89 6.29 7.20 2.86
CA ALA A 89 6.87 7.68 4.11
C ALA A 89 6.65 9.19 4.27
N PHE A 90 6.54 9.65 5.51
CA PHE A 90 6.30 11.05 5.83
C PHE A 90 7.32 11.55 6.84
N LEU A 91 7.77 12.79 6.64
CA LEU A 91 8.63 13.47 7.60
C LEU A 91 7.86 13.71 8.90
N LEU A 92 8.42 13.24 10.03
CA LEU A 92 7.94 13.63 11.34
C LEU A 92 8.64 14.90 11.80
N PHE A 93 9.98 14.87 11.83
CA PHE A 93 10.82 16.00 12.21
C PHE A 93 12.28 15.72 11.84
N GLU A 94 13.12 16.74 11.97
CA GLU A 94 14.57 16.63 11.90
C GLU A 94 15.18 17.19 13.17
N TYR A 95 16.31 16.63 13.60
CA TYR A 95 17.04 17.16 14.74
C TYR A 95 18.56 17.06 14.52
N PRO A 96 19.34 18.04 15.01
CA PRO A 96 20.79 18.02 14.88
C PRO A 96 21.42 17.02 15.85
N THR A 97 22.51 16.40 15.42
CA THR A 97 23.43 15.63 16.26
C THR A 97 24.87 16.02 15.92
N ASP A 98 25.84 15.58 16.73
CA ASP A 98 27.26 15.82 16.49
C ASP A 98 27.75 15.18 15.16
N GLU A 99 27.05 14.15 14.68
CA GLU A 99 27.36 13.45 13.44
C GLU A 99 26.56 13.98 12.22
N GLY A 100 25.83 15.09 12.41
CA GLY A 100 24.97 15.70 11.39
C GLY A 100 23.47 15.62 11.74
N ALA A 101 22.63 16.23 10.92
CA ALA A 101 21.19 16.19 11.09
C ALA A 101 20.64 14.78 10.83
N LEU A 102 19.72 14.35 11.69
CA LEU A 102 18.95 13.13 11.51
C LEU A 102 17.52 13.46 11.09
N THR A 103 17.06 12.78 10.05
CA THR A 103 15.71 12.88 9.52
C THR A 103 14.89 11.71 10.09
N VAL A 104 13.81 12.02 10.80
CA VAL A 104 12.91 11.03 11.38
C VAL A 104 11.67 10.94 10.52
N VAL A 105 11.38 9.73 10.02
CA VAL A 105 10.25 9.47 9.13
C VAL A 105 9.32 8.42 9.71
N THR A 106 8.03 8.60 9.50
CA THR A 106 7.02 7.58 9.78
C THR A 106 6.64 6.84 8.50
N VAL A 107 6.42 5.55 8.62
CA VAL A 107 5.91 4.68 7.56
C VAL A 107 4.58 4.08 8.04
N PRO A 108 3.44 4.69 7.67
CA PRO A 108 2.14 4.19 8.10
C PRO A 108 1.81 2.86 7.43
N ALA A 109 1.43 1.84 8.19
CA ALA A 109 1.05 0.54 7.66
C ALA A 109 -0.15 0.65 6.70
N THR A 110 -1.09 1.54 7.00
CA THR A 110 -2.29 1.78 6.19
C THR A 110 -1.99 2.39 4.83
N ALA A 111 -0.89 3.13 4.71
CA ALA A 111 -0.47 3.74 3.45
C ALA A 111 0.44 2.80 2.62
N ASN A 112 0.82 1.63 3.14
CA ASN A 112 1.86 0.77 2.57
C ASN A 112 1.43 -0.68 2.33
N TYR A 113 0.13 -0.93 2.13
CA TYR A 113 -0.40 -2.26 1.80
C TYR A 113 0.14 -2.84 0.49
N HIS A 114 0.62 -1.98 -0.43
CA HIS A 114 1.19 -2.39 -1.72
C HIS A 114 2.59 -3.00 -1.60
N MET A 115 3.28 -2.83 -0.46
CA MET A 115 4.63 -3.33 -0.27
C MET A 115 4.65 -4.87 -0.18
N PRO A 116 5.71 -5.57 -0.64
CA PRO A 116 5.87 -7.02 -0.50
C PRO A 116 5.75 -7.52 0.95
N GLU A 117 5.42 -8.79 1.17
CA GLU A 117 5.18 -9.36 2.52
C GLU A 117 6.33 -9.07 3.49
N ASP A 118 7.58 -9.29 3.07
CA ASP A 118 8.75 -9.06 3.90
C ASP A 118 9.00 -7.58 4.22
N LEU A 119 8.43 -6.66 3.45
CA LEU A 119 8.52 -5.20 3.62
C LEU A 119 7.24 -4.59 4.19
N ARG A 120 6.22 -5.41 4.47
CA ARG A 120 4.95 -4.93 5.01
C ARG A 120 4.96 -5.06 6.54
N SER A 121 4.60 -3.98 7.23
CA SER A 121 4.38 -4.01 8.68
C SER A 121 2.89 -4.10 8.99
N THR A 122 2.56 -4.70 10.14
CA THR A 122 1.19 -4.73 10.68
C THR A 122 0.85 -3.48 11.48
N GLU A 123 1.85 -2.74 11.93
CA GLU A 123 1.73 -1.45 12.63
C GLU A 123 2.63 -0.40 11.96
N ASP A 124 2.32 0.87 12.20
CA ASP A 124 3.18 1.97 11.76
C ASP A 124 4.57 1.81 12.38
N PHE A 125 5.62 2.18 11.67
CA PHE A 125 6.99 2.13 12.19
C PHE A 125 7.75 3.39 11.82
N ILE A 126 8.79 3.67 12.60
CA ILE A 126 9.63 4.86 12.43
C ILE A 126 10.98 4.43 11.90
N LEU A 127 11.50 5.19 10.94
CA LEU A 127 12.87 5.06 10.46
C LEU A 127 13.61 6.37 10.76
N VAL A 128 14.88 6.24 11.13
CA VAL A 128 15.77 7.39 11.35
C VAL A 128 16.90 7.28 10.35
N LEU A 129 17.11 8.33 9.57
CA LEU A 129 18.10 8.37 8.50
C LEU A 129 19.04 9.54 8.69
N ARG A 130 20.32 9.34 8.35
CA ARG A 130 21.30 10.41 8.23
C ARG A 130 21.05 11.23 6.96
N ALA A 131 21.62 12.44 6.93
CA ALA A 131 21.63 13.29 5.75
C ALA A 131 22.05 12.52 4.48
N GLY A 132 21.33 12.72 3.37
CA GLY A 132 21.55 12.00 2.11
C GLY A 132 20.83 10.66 1.99
N GLY A 133 20.20 10.16 3.07
CA GLY A 133 19.40 8.93 3.04
C GLY A 133 17.98 9.10 2.50
N THR A 134 17.53 10.36 2.37
CA THR A 134 16.16 10.75 2.03
C THR A 134 16.14 11.87 1.00
N GLU A 135 15.04 11.95 0.25
CA GLU A 135 14.70 13.07 -0.63
C GLU A 135 13.28 13.55 -0.29
N LEU A 136 13.10 14.87 -0.23
CA LEU A 136 11.76 15.47 -0.15
C LEU A 136 10.99 15.13 -1.43
N VAL A 137 9.78 14.62 -1.27
CA VAL A 137 8.85 14.44 -2.39
C VAL A 137 7.94 15.64 -2.40
N GLU A 138 8.01 16.46 -3.46
CA GLU A 138 7.04 17.52 -3.63
C GLU A 138 5.63 16.95 -3.56
N PRO A 139 4.67 17.62 -2.89
CA PRO A 139 3.30 17.15 -2.79
C PRO A 139 2.63 17.17 -4.18
N THR A 140 2.93 16.17 -4.99
CA THR A 140 2.10 15.82 -6.15
C THR A 140 0.70 15.51 -5.63
N ALA A 141 -0.30 16.09 -6.29
CA ALA A 141 -1.73 16.00 -6.00
C ALA A 141 -2.11 14.77 -5.16
N THR A 142 -2.74 15.03 -4.01
CA THR A 142 -3.22 14.09 -2.99
C THR A 142 -3.44 12.71 -3.60
N ARG A 143 -2.44 11.81 -3.46
CA ARG A 143 -2.59 10.43 -3.91
C ARG A 143 -3.81 9.87 -3.18
N THR A 144 -4.82 9.44 -3.93
CA THR A 144 -5.99 8.78 -3.36
C THR A 144 -5.48 7.68 -2.43
N PRO A 145 -5.92 7.62 -1.16
CA PRO A 145 -5.42 6.62 -0.21
C PRO A 145 -5.58 5.22 -0.81
N ALA A 146 -4.53 4.40 -0.68
CA ALA A 146 -4.47 3.08 -1.31
C ALA A 146 -5.67 2.23 -0.87
N SER A 147 -6.50 1.80 -1.83
CA SER A 147 -7.68 1.00 -1.55
C SER A 147 -7.33 -0.46 -1.27
N LYS A 148 -8.13 -1.11 -0.41
CA LYS A 148 -8.10 -2.57 -0.24
C LYS A 148 -8.77 -3.31 -1.41
N GLY A 149 -9.34 -2.58 -2.37
CA GLY A 149 -10.15 -3.12 -3.46
C GLY A 149 -11.64 -3.14 -3.08
N PRO A 150 -12.53 -3.27 -4.08
CA PRO A 150 -13.98 -3.32 -3.86
C PRO A 150 -14.39 -4.50 -2.97
N SER A 151 -15.45 -4.30 -2.18
CA SER A 151 -16.02 -5.36 -1.34
C SER A 151 -16.61 -6.49 -2.19
N TRP A 152 -16.01 -7.67 -2.12
CA TRP A 152 -16.44 -8.85 -2.88
C TRP A 152 -17.64 -9.59 -2.26
N LYS A 153 -17.99 -9.31 -1.00
CA LYS A 153 -19.02 -10.07 -0.25
C LYS A 153 -20.41 -10.00 -0.88
N ASN A 154 -20.69 -8.93 -1.63
CA ASN A 154 -21.96 -8.70 -2.32
C ASN A 154 -21.91 -9.05 -3.81
N MET A 155 -20.73 -9.44 -4.33
CA MET A 155 -20.54 -9.81 -5.73
C MET A 155 -21.12 -11.20 -6.03
N ARG A 156 -21.44 -11.43 -7.30
CA ARG A 156 -22.01 -12.72 -7.74
C ARG A 156 -20.93 -13.80 -7.71
N PRO A 157 -21.13 -14.95 -7.06
CA PRO A 157 -20.17 -16.05 -7.13
C PRO A 157 -19.98 -16.53 -8.58
N ALA A 158 -18.74 -16.80 -8.95
CA ALA A 158 -18.35 -17.23 -10.28
C ALA A 158 -17.51 -18.51 -10.20
N LYS A 159 -17.68 -19.39 -11.20
CA LYS A 159 -16.90 -20.63 -11.35
C LYS A 159 -16.12 -20.56 -12.64
N ILE A 160 -14.80 -20.69 -12.54
CA ILE A 160 -13.91 -20.79 -13.70
C ILE A 160 -14.06 -22.19 -14.29
N ILE A 161 -14.46 -22.28 -15.56
CA ILE A 161 -14.66 -23.55 -16.27
C ILE A 161 -13.58 -23.80 -17.32
N LYS A 162 -13.02 -22.74 -17.92
CA LYS A 162 -11.89 -22.81 -18.86
C LYS A 162 -10.74 -21.91 -18.40
N PRO A 163 -9.80 -22.43 -17.60
CA PRO A 163 -8.70 -21.62 -17.08
C PRO A 163 -7.73 -21.05 -18.12
N ASP A 164 -7.60 -21.69 -19.28
CA ASP A 164 -6.68 -21.28 -20.35
C ASP A 164 -7.11 -19.98 -21.03
N ASP A 165 -8.42 -19.71 -21.08
CA ASP A 165 -9.05 -18.49 -21.57
C ASP A 165 -8.89 -17.29 -20.60
N VAL A 166 -7.80 -17.28 -19.81
CA VAL A 166 -7.41 -16.14 -18.97
C VAL A 166 -6.57 -15.16 -19.77
N PHE A 167 -6.93 -13.88 -19.74
CA PHE A 167 -6.14 -12.82 -20.34
C PHE A 167 -5.09 -12.32 -19.32
N ALA A 168 -4.03 -13.11 -19.13
CA ALA A 168 -3.02 -12.84 -18.09
C ALA A 168 -2.24 -11.53 -18.30
N THR A 169 -2.04 -11.12 -19.55
CA THR A 169 -1.34 -9.88 -19.93
C THR A 169 -2.31 -8.74 -20.24
N TYR A 170 -3.59 -8.84 -19.84
CA TYR A 170 -4.57 -7.80 -20.13
C TYR A 170 -4.30 -6.51 -19.36
N HIS A 171 -4.17 -5.40 -20.09
CA HIS A 171 -3.99 -4.08 -19.50
C HIS A 171 -5.34 -3.40 -19.30
N LEU A 172 -5.94 -3.63 -18.13
CA LEU A 172 -7.24 -3.05 -17.77
C LEU A 172 -7.26 -1.51 -17.79
N ALA A 173 -6.10 -0.88 -17.56
CA ALA A 173 -5.95 0.58 -17.59
C ALA A 173 -6.21 1.20 -18.97
N ASP A 174 -6.01 0.44 -20.03
CA ASP A 174 -6.09 0.92 -21.41
C ASP A 174 -7.50 0.70 -22.02
N ASP A 175 -8.39 0.05 -21.26
CA ASP A 175 -9.73 -0.32 -21.71
C ASP A 175 -10.81 0.60 -21.12
N ALA A 176 -11.22 1.60 -21.91
CA ALA A 176 -12.24 2.56 -21.51
C ALA A 176 -13.60 1.91 -21.18
N GLU A 177 -13.97 0.81 -21.84
CA GLU A 177 -15.24 0.12 -21.57
C GLU A 177 -15.18 -0.59 -20.21
N ALA A 178 -14.06 -1.24 -19.91
CA ALA A 178 -13.83 -1.86 -18.60
C ALA A 178 -13.85 -0.81 -17.47
N LEU A 179 -13.16 0.31 -17.66
CA LEU A 179 -13.12 1.39 -16.66
C LEU A 179 -14.53 1.97 -16.40
N ALA A 180 -15.29 2.26 -17.46
CA ALA A 180 -16.66 2.72 -17.33
C ALA A 180 -17.57 1.69 -16.64
N ALA A 181 -17.36 0.40 -16.88
CA ALA A 181 -18.10 -0.66 -16.19
C ALA A 181 -17.77 -0.73 -14.69
N LEU A 182 -16.50 -0.53 -14.29
CA LEU A 182 -16.11 -0.47 -12.88
C LEU A 182 -16.75 0.73 -12.16
N GLU A 183 -16.73 1.90 -12.80
CA GLU A 183 -17.37 3.11 -12.26
C GLU A 183 -18.90 2.91 -12.11
N LYS A 184 -19.53 2.26 -13.08
CA LYS A 184 -20.97 1.96 -13.05
C LYS A 184 -21.37 1.01 -11.92
N GLU A 185 -20.50 0.06 -11.55
CA GLU A 185 -20.69 -0.78 -10.35
C GLU A 185 -20.44 -0.02 -9.02
N GLY A 186 -20.15 1.29 -9.10
CA GLY A 186 -20.01 2.17 -7.94
C GLY A 186 -18.63 2.14 -7.30
N MET A 187 -17.62 1.64 -8.01
CA MET A 187 -16.25 1.63 -7.50
C MET A 187 -15.65 3.04 -7.48
N SER A 188 -15.02 3.40 -6.38
CA SER A 188 -14.23 4.62 -6.27
C SER A 188 -12.96 4.54 -7.13
N LYS A 189 -12.39 5.70 -7.46
CA LYS A 189 -11.13 5.77 -8.22
C LYS A 189 -10.00 4.96 -7.58
N ALA A 190 -9.87 4.99 -6.25
CA ALA A 190 -8.85 4.22 -5.54
C ALA A 190 -9.09 2.70 -5.64
N GLU A 191 -10.35 2.25 -5.64
CA GLU A 191 -10.69 0.84 -5.86
C GLU A 191 -10.36 0.42 -7.29
N ILE A 192 -10.67 1.26 -8.28
CA ILE A 192 -10.32 1.01 -9.68
C ILE A 192 -8.81 0.90 -9.86
N GLU A 193 -8.03 1.80 -9.28
CA GLU A 193 -6.56 1.74 -9.30
C GLU A 193 -6.03 0.45 -8.64
N ALA A 194 -6.63 0.02 -7.52
CA ALA A 194 -6.27 -1.23 -6.87
C ALA A 194 -6.59 -2.45 -7.74
N VAL A 195 -7.73 -2.45 -8.43
CA VAL A 195 -8.13 -3.50 -9.37
C VAL A 195 -7.14 -3.58 -10.53
N ILE A 196 -6.84 -2.44 -11.17
CA ILE A 196 -5.89 -2.35 -12.30
C ILE A 196 -4.50 -2.85 -11.88
N PHE A 197 -4.04 -2.47 -10.69
CA PHE A 197 -2.73 -2.92 -10.20
C PHE A 197 -2.72 -4.43 -10.00
N ARG A 198 -3.73 -4.96 -9.30
CA ARG A 198 -3.79 -6.37 -8.87
C ARG A 198 -4.33 -7.32 -9.96
N SER A 199 -4.71 -6.79 -11.12
CA SER A 199 -5.07 -7.59 -12.29
C SER A 199 -3.87 -8.04 -13.12
N GLN A 200 -2.68 -7.48 -12.84
CA GLN A 200 -1.47 -7.75 -13.61
C GLN A 200 -0.80 -9.04 -13.11
N GLU A 201 -0.37 -9.87 -14.06
CA GLU A 201 0.26 -11.18 -13.83
C GLU A 201 1.36 -11.14 -12.76
N ARG A 202 2.25 -10.14 -12.82
CA ARG A 202 3.35 -9.94 -11.86
C ARG A 202 2.90 -9.76 -10.40
N ASN A 203 1.63 -9.45 -10.17
CA ASN A 203 1.03 -9.25 -8.84
C ASN A 203 0.18 -10.45 -8.40
N TRP A 204 0.16 -11.53 -9.20
CA TRP A 204 -0.44 -12.79 -8.82
C TRP A 204 0.55 -13.63 -7.98
N PRO A 205 0.09 -14.71 -7.32
CA PRO A 205 0.98 -15.62 -6.60
C PRO A 205 2.12 -16.16 -7.46
N ASP A 206 3.29 -16.36 -6.86
CA ASP A 206 4.53 -16.80 -7.52
C ASP A 206 4.38 -18.06 -8.38
N GLY A 207 3.41 -18.93 -8.09
CA GLY A 207 3.17 -20.12 -8.91
C GLY A 207 2.39 -19.84 -10.20
N ILE A 208 1.94 -18.60 -10.44
CA ILE A 208 1.12 -18.21 -11.60
C ILE A 208 1.46 -16.81 -12.13
N ASP A 209 2.53 -16.20 -11.67
CA ASP A 209 2.98 -14.84 -12.01
C ASP A 209 3.68 -14.72 -13.38
N SER A 210 3.84 -15.86 -14.05
CA SER A 210 4.40 -15.98 -15.40
C SER A 210 3.73 -17.13 -16.14
N PHE A 211 3.82 -17.15 -17.46
CA PHE A 211 3.25 -18.22 -18.28
C PHE A 211 3.80 -19.60 -17.90
N ASN A 212 5.13 -19.73 -17.74
CA ASN A 212 5.79 -21.00 -17.45
C ASN A 212 5.36 -21.59 -16.10
N GLU A 213 5.15 -20.73 -15.09
CA GLU A 213 4.66 -21.17 -13.78
C GLU A 213 3.15 -21.43 -13.81
N ARG A 214 2.37 -20.59 -14.50
CA ARG A 214 0.91 -20.73 -14.57
C ARG A 214 0.46 -21.97 -15.33
N TYR A 215 1.03 -22.21 -16.50
CA TYR A 215 0.57 -23.25 -17.43
C TYR A 215 0.39 -24.63 -16.76
N PRO A 216 1.37 -25.17 -16.00
CA PRO A 216 1.20 -26.46 -15.30
C PRO A 216 0.16 -26.43 -14.16
N ARG A 217 -0.28 -25.24 -13.74
CA ARG A 217 -1.19 -25.03 -12.60
C ARG A 217 -2.58 -24.52 -13.00
N LEU A 218 -2.86 -24.37 -14.30
CA LEU A 218 -4.14 -23.87 -14.83
C LEU A 218 -5.35 -24.64 -14.29
N GLU A 219 -5.28 -25.97 -14.20
CA GLU A 219 -6.36 -26.79 -13.64
C GLU A 219 -6.69 -26.42 -12.18
N GLY A 220 -5.72 -25.88 -11.44
CA GLY A 220 -5.93 -25.37 -10.09
C GLY A 220 -6.90 -24.18 -10.03
N PHE A 221 -7.06 -23.42 -11.11
CA PHE A 221 -7.90 -22.21 -11.14
C PHE A 221 -9.38 -22.55 -10.96
N LYS A 222 -9.80 -23.74 -11.43
CA LYS A 222 -11.17 -24.25 -11.22
C LYS A 222 -11.54 -24.39 -9.74
N LYS A 223 -10.55 -24.43 -8.85
CA LYS A 223 -10.73 -24.55 -7.39
C LYS A 223 -10.81 -23.20 -6.69
N TYR A 224 -10.53 -22.08 -7.36
CA TYR A 224 -10.70 -20.78 -6.76
C TYR A 224 -12.16 -20.50 -6.43
N LYS A 225 -12.37 -19.90 -5.26
CA LYS A 225 -13.60 -19.17 -4.97
C LYS A 225 -13.46 -17.80 -5.60
N ALA A 226 -14.15 -17.59 -6.71
CA ALA A 226 -14.13 -16.34 -7.46
C ALA A 226 -15.50 -15.67 -7.42
N TYR A 227 -15.50 -14.36 -7.59
CA TYR A 227 -16.71 -13.55 -7.67
C TYR A 227 -16.60 -12.59 -8.84
N GLN A 228 -17.70 -12.35 -9.54
CA GLN A 228 -17.74 -11.42 -10.66
C GLN A 228 -17.76 -9.99 -10.14
N ALA A 229 -16.73 -9.22 -10.49
CA ALA A 229 -16.65 -7.79 -10.27
C ALA A 229 -17.43 -7.02 -11.34
N ILE A 230 -17.11 -7.23 -12.62
CA ILE A 230 -17.80 -6.64 -13.78
C ILE A 230 -17.84 -7.62 -14.96
N SER A 231 -18.66 -7.32 -15.95
CA SER A 231 -18.59 -7.89 -17.31
C SER A 231 -18.76 -6.78 -18.33
N TRP A 232 -18.03 -6.85 -19.43
CA TRP A 232 -18.08 -5.92 -20.55
C TRP A 232 -17.68 -6.68 -21.81
N ALA A 233 -18.21 -6.28 -22.96
CA ALA A 233 -18.06 -7.01 -24.21
C ALA A 233 -18.17 -8.56 -24.04
N ASP A 234 -17.11 -9.29 -24.39
CA ASP A 234 -16.94 -10.74 -24.27
C ASP A 234 -16.07 -11.15 -23.08
N LYS A 235 -15.87 -10.27 -22.08
CA LYS A 235 -14.96 -10.47 -20.95
C LYS A 235 -15.67 -10.37 -19.61
N VAL A 236 -15.03 -10.97 -18.62
CA VAL A 236 -15.46 -10.92 -17.23
C VAL A 236 -14.25 -10.69 -16.33
N LEU A 237 -14.38 -9.75 -15.39
CA LEU A 237 -13.38 -9.53 -14.35
C LEU A 237 -13.82 -10.30 -13.12
N LEU A 238 -12.97 -11.21 -12.68
CA LEU A 238 -13.15 -11.95 -11.44
C LEU A 238 -12.26 -11.38 -10.35
N VAL A 239 -12.82 -11.23 -9.15
CA VAL A 239 -12.04 -11.11 -7.93
C VAL A 239 -11.86 -12.49 -7.30
N ILE A 240 -10.63 -12.80 -6.92
CA ILE A 240 -10.26 -14.01 -6.19
C ILE A 240 -9.78 -13.57 -4.81
N PRO A 241 -10.68 -13.51 -3.82
CA PRO A 241 -10.34 -12.93 -2.54
C PRO A 241 -9.45 -13.83 -1.69
N VAL A 242 -8.48 -13.23 -1.00
CA VAL A 242 -7.55 -13.95 -0.13
C VAL A 242 -8.27 -14.69 1.00
N GLU A 243 -9.27 -14.04 1.60
CA GLU A 243 -10.01 -14.59 2.74
C GLU A 243 -10.70 -15.92 2.37
N ALA A 244 -11.31 -15.98 1.18
CA ALA A 244 -12.01 -17.17 0.71
C ALA A 244 -11.07 -18.28 0.24
N ASN A 245 -9.87 -17.91 -0.21
CA ASN A 245 -8.88 -18.79 -0.85
C ASN A 245 -7.64 -19.08 0.02
N LYS A 246 -7.67 -18.74 1.32
CA LYS A 246 -6.55 -18.97 2.27
C LYS A 246 -6.04 -20.41 2.36
N LYS A 247 -6.86 -21.39 1.96
CA LYS A 247 -6.52 -22.83 1.95
C LYS A 247 -6.04 -23.33 0.58
N ALA A 248 -5.89 -22.45 -0.41
CA ALA A 248 -5.37 -22.84 -1.71
C ALA A 248 -3.92 -23.38 -1.57
N PRO A 249 -3.48 -24.27 -2.49
CA PRO A 249 -2.11 -24.78 -2.51
C PRO A 249 -1.08 -23.66 -2.62
N THR A 250 0.14 -23.92 -2.14
CA THR A 250 1.28 -23.02 -2.32
C THR A 250 1.50 -22.73 -3.81
N GLY A 251 1.75 -21.46 -4.16
CA GLY A 251 1.86 -20.99 -5.53
C GLY A 251 0.52 -20.64 -6.21
N LEU A 252 -0.62 -21.08 -5.68
CA LEU A 252 -1.96 -20.62 -6.08
C LEU A 252 -2.62 -19.73 -5.02
N ARG A 253 -2.11 -19.73 -3.79
CA ARG A 253 -2.71 -18.97 -2.71
C ARG A 253 -2.51 -17.46 -2.91
N PRO A 254 -3.59 -16.66 -3.07
CA PRO A 254 -3.46 -15.21 -3.10
C PRO A 254 -2.92 -14.67 -1.78
N TYR A 255 -2.01 -13.69 -1.83
CA TYR A 255 -1.56 -12.93 -0.65
C TYR A 255 -2.44 -11.69 -0.38
N LEU A 256 -3.19 -11.29 -1.40
CA LEU A 256 -4.13 -10.18 -1.46
C LEU A 256 -5.23 -10.55 -2.46
N ASP A 257 -6.33 -9.79 -2.48
CA ASP A 257 -7.39 -10.01 -3.46
C ASP A 257 -6.83 -9.73 -4.85
N ILE A 258 -6.71 -10.78 -5.67
CA ILE A 258 -6.22 -10.66 -7.04
C ILE A 258 -7.40 -10.59 -8.00
N TYR A 259 -7.16 -9.97 -9.16
CA TYR A 259 -8.16 -9.83 -10.20
C TYR A 259 -7.68 -10.54 -11.45
N MET A 260 -8.60 -11.21 -12.15
CA MET A 260 -8.28 -11.93 -13.37
C MET A 260 -9.36 -11.65 -14.41
N VAL A 261 -8.93 -11.33 -15.61
CA VAL A 261 -9.81 -11.15 -16.76
C VAL A 261 -9.90 -12.48 -17.49
N PHE A 262 -11.11 -12.96 -17.73
CA PHE A 262 -11.39 -14.16 -18.50
C PHE A 262 -12.31 -13.84 -19.67
N ALA A 263 -12.32 -14.70 -20.68
CA ALA A 263 -13.43 -14.71 -21.63
C ALA A 263 -14.73 -15.02 -20.88
N ALA A 264 -15.83 -14.36 -21.26
CA ALA A 264 -17.14 -14.57 -20.62
C ALA A 264 -17.59 -16.04 -20.74
N THR A 265 -17.23 -16.72 -21.82
CA THR A 265 -17.50 -18.15 -22.05
C THR A 265 -16.67 -19.09 -21.17
N ALA A 266 -15.63 -18.58 -20.50
CA ALA A 266 -14.73 -19.35 -19.65
C ALA A 266 -15.19 -19.41 -18.19
N VAL A 267 -16.28 -18.72 -17.86
CA VAL A 267 -16.77 -18.53 -16.50
C VAL A 267 -18.28 -18.72 -16.44
N GLU A 268 -18.74 -19.46 -15.43
CA GLU A 268 -20.15 -19.58 -15.08
C GLU A 268 -20.45 -18.69 -13.88
N VAL A 269 -21.26 -17.65 -14.07
CA VAL A 269 -21.70 -16.75 -12.98
C VAL A 269 -23.04 -17.24 -12.43
N LYS A 270 -23.10 -17.46 -11.11
CA LYS A 270 -24.35 -17.84 -10.46
C LYS A 270 -25.31 -16.65 -10.39
N SER A 271 -26.58 -16.90 -10.72
CA SER A 271 -27.65 -15.93 -10.55
C SER A 271 -27.81 -15.53 -9.08
N LYS A 272 -28.17 -14.26 -8.86
CA LYS A 272 -28.46 -13.72 -7.53
C LYS A 272 -29.69 -14.46 -7.00
N LYS A 273 -29.55 -15.15 -5.87
CA LYS A 273 -30.71 -15.65 -5.10
C LYS A 273 -31.40 -14.49 -4.40
#